data_AF-A0A3D1Y3G3-F1
#
_entry.id   AF-A0A3D1Y3G3-F1
#
_cell.length_a   1.000
_cell.length_b   1.000
_cell.length_c   1.000
_cell.angle_alpha   90.00
_cell.angle_beta   90.00
_cell.angle_gamma   90.00
#
_symmetry.space_group_name_H-M   'P 1'
#
loop_
_entity.id
_entity.type
_entity.pdbx_description
1 polymer ?
#
loop_
_entity_poly.entity_id
_entity_poly.type
_entity_poly.pdbx_seq_one_letter_code
_entity_poly.pdbx_strand_id
1 'polypeptide(L)'
;NLHPAAPGGPTGSWQEVIWQLIENRAERTGVMMHLVTPELDKGPAVTYCTLPIRGKPFDRYWKKTETRSLEEIRRREGENNLLFKEIRKHGLAREFPLIVATLKAFSEGRVRIEGGRIVDADGKVINGYDLTEEIDAAIKGEI
;
A
#
# COMPACT_ATOMS: atom_id res chain seq x y z
N ASN A 1 7.01 -1.63 -10.89
CA ASN A 1 5.71 -2.31 -10.74
C ASN A 1 4.94 -1.64 -9.61
N LEU A 2 3.61 -1.56 -9.72
CA LEU A 2 2.73 -1.11 -8.64
C LEU A 2 2.38 -2.30 -7.75
N HIS A 3 2.49 -2.15 -6.44
CA HIS A 3 2.17 -3.19 -5.47
C HIS A 3 1.27 -2.64 -4.34
N PRO A 4 0.17 -3.31 -3.96
CA PRO A 4 -0.82 -2.81 -3.01
C PRO A 4 -0.42 -3.05 -1.53
N ALA A 5 0.86 -2.89 -1.21
CA ALA A 5 1.37 -2.90 0.15
C ALA A 5 2.39 -1.77 0.36
N ALA A 6 2.59 -1.36 1.61
CA ALA A 6 3.72 -0.51 1.98
C ALA A 6 5.06 -1.26 1.78
N PRO A 7 6.19 -0.56 1.67
CA PRO A 7 7.52 -1.19 1.67
C PRO A 7 7.69 -2.14 2.87
N GLY A 8 8.16 -3.36 2.60
CA GLY A 8 8.28 -4.41 3.62
C GLY A 8 6.96 -5.09 4.02
N GLY A 9 5.84 -4.74 3.37
CA GLY A 9 4.55 -5.37 3.57
C GLY A 9 4.40 -6.74 2.89
N PRO A 10 3.20 -7.34 2.95
CA PRO A 10 2.91 -8.62 2.34
C PRO A 10 3.13 -8.64 0.83
N THR A 11 3.49 -9.80 0.27
CA THR A 11 3.65 -10.04 -1.17
C THR A 11 2.47 -10.81 -1.75
N GLY A 12 2.35 -10.83 -3.09
CA GLY A 12 1.33 -11.59 -3.81
C GLY A 12 0.21 -10.70 -4.36
N SER A 13 -0.88 -11.34 -4.77
CA SER A 13 -2.06 -10.65 -5.29
C SER A 13 -2.64 -9.68 -4.26
N TRP A 14 -3.36 -8.65 -4.72
CA TRP A 14 -4.01 -7.70 -3.83
C TRP A 14 -4.96 -8.38 -2.84
N GLN A 15 -5.59 -9.50 -3.22
CA GLN A 15 -6.40 -10.32 -2.31
C GLN A 15 -5.58 -10.95 -1.19
N GLU A 16 -4.46 -11.59 -1.54
CA GLU A 16 -3.55 -12.23 -0.57
C GLU A 16 -2.96 -11.20 0.37
N VAL A 17 -2.59 -10.04 -0.14
CA VAL A 17 -2.07 -8.92 0.66
C VAL A 17 -3.10 -8.48 1.68
N ILE A 18 -4.35 -8.22 1.29
CA ILE A 18 -5.39 -7.76 2.23
C ILE A 18 -5.69 -8.83 3.28
N TRP A 19 -5.75 -10.11 2.91
CA TRP A 19 -5.96 -11.18 3.90
C TRP A 19 -4.81 -11.29 4.89
N GLN A 20 -3.55 -11.18 4.43
CA GLN A 20 -2.39 -11.15 5.31
C GLN A 20 -2.41 -9.93 6.26
N LEU A 21 -2.85 -8.76 5.80
CA LEU A 21 -2.99 -7.58 6.67
C LEU A 21 -4.03 -7.82 7.78
N ILE A 22 -5.17 -8.43 7.43
CA ILE A 22 -6.23 -8.76 8.39
C ILE A 22 -5.74 -9.81 9.39
N GLU A 23 -5.09 -10.87 8.91
CA GLU A 23 -4.52 -11.95 9.73
C GLU A 23 -3.50 -11.44 10.74
N ASN A 24 -2.57 -10.60 10.28
CA ASN A 24 -1.52 -10.03 11.10
C ASN A 24 -1.99 -8.85 11.97
N ARG A 25 -3.30 -8.52 11.97
CA ARG A 25 -3.86 -7.39 12.73
C ARG A 25 -3.08 -6.10 12.46
N ALA A 26 -2.72 -5.87 11.20
CA ALA A 26 -1.85 -4.76 10.84
C ALA A 26 -2.49 -3.40 11.18
N GLU A 27 -1.66 -2.45 11.63
CA GLU A 27 -2.08 -1.09 11.97
C GLU A 27 -2.14 -0.19 10.73
N ARG A 28 -1.29 -0.49 9.74
CA ARG A 28 -1.12 0.29 8.52
C ARG A 28 -0.95 -0.62 7.32
N THR A 29 -1.24 -0.07 6.15
CA THR A 29 -0.82 -0.62 4.86
C THR A 29 -0.32 0.53 3.98
N GLY A 30 -0.16 0.30 2.69
CA GLY A 30 0.24 1.31 1.72
C GLY A 30 0.10 0.81 0.29
N VAL A 31 0.59 1.62 -0.62
CA VAL A 31 0.80 1.26 -2.02
C VAL A 31 2.22 1.70 -2.36
N MET A 32 2.97 0.88 -3.11
CA MET A 32 4.33 1.20 -3.51
C MET A 32 4.54 1.01 -5.02
N MET A 33 5.36 1.87 -5.60
CA MET A 33 6.02 1.61 -6.87
C MET A 33 7.42 1.09 -6.56
N HIS A 34 7.77 -0.09 -7.07
CA HIS A 34 9.08 -0.70 -6.81
C HIS A 34 9.77 -1.14 -8.11
N LEU A 35 11.09 -1.28 -8.05
CA LEU A 35 11.87 -1.89 -9.12
C LEU A 35 11.52 -3.38 -9.24
N VAL A 36 11.40 -3.89 -10.46
CA VAL A 36 11.11 -5.31 -10.68
C VAL A 36 12.42 -6.10 -10.56
N THR A 37 12.40 -7.13 -9.72
CA THR A 37 13.50 -8.07 -9.50
C THR A 37 13.02 -9.50 -9.72
N PRO A 38 13.92 -10.49 -9.86
CA PRO A 38 13.52 -11.90 -9.94
C PRO A 38 12.76 -12.39 -8.69
N GLU A 39 13.04 -11.79 -7.52
CA GLU A 39 12.26 -12.02 -6.31
C GLU A 39 10.95 -11.22 -6.36
N LEU A 40 9.81 -11.93 -6.29
CA LEU A 40 8.46 -11.37 -6.35
C LEU A 40 8.27 -10.27 -5.29
N ASP A 41 7.82 -9.08 -5.73
CA ASP A 41 7.48 -7.91 -4.91
C ASP A 41 8.57 -7.42 -3.94
N LYS A 42 9.83 -7.84 -4.13
CA LYS A 42 10.95 -7.57 -3.20
C LYS A 42 12.01 -6.60 -3.73
N GLY A 43 11.83 -6.06 -4.92
CA GLY A 43 12.76 -5.07 -5.43
C GLY A 43 12.68 -3.74 -4.65
N PRO A 44 13.72 -2.89 -4.71
CA PRO A 44 13.76 -1.63 -3.99
C PRO A 44 12.51 -0.77 -4.25
N ALA A 45 11.89 -0.28 -3.17
CA ALA A 45 10.79 0.66 -3.26
C ALA A 45 11.30 1.99 -3.83
N VAL A 46 10.67 2.47 -4.88
CA VAL A 46 10.98 3.75 -5.53
C VAL A 46 10.23 4.87 -4.81
N THR A 47 8.90 4.76 -4.80
CA THR A 47 7.99 5.67 -4.11
C THR A 47 6.92 4.84 -3.42
N TYR A 48 6.32 5.41 -2.39
CA TYR A 48 5.20 4.78 -1.71
C TYR A 48 4.30 5.81 -1.05
N CYS A 49 3.11 5.37 -0.67
CA CYS A 49 2.27 6.07 0.29
C CYS A 49 1.74 5.06 1.29
N THR A 50 1.46 5.50 2.50
CA THR A 50 0.92 4.64 3.56
C THR A 50 -0.40 5.18 4.08
N LEU A 51 -1.22 4.29 4.65
CA LEU A 51 -2.47 4.66 5.30
C LEU A 51 -2.70 3.83 6.56
N PRO A 52 -3.30 4.41 7.60
CA PRO A 52 -3.81 3.63 8.71
C PRO A 52 -4.96 2.75 8.23
N ILE A 53 -5.01 1.52 8.72
CA ILE A 53 -6.18 0.64 8.59
C ILE A 53 -6.84 0.41 9.95
N ARG A 54 -6.61 1.33 10.89
CA ARG A 54 -7.19 1.43 12.22
C ARG A 54 -7.78 2.82 12.41
N GLY A 55 -8.60 3.00 13.43
CA GLY A 55 -9.38 4.22 13.59
C GLY A 55 -10.63 4.21 12.69
N LYS A 56 -11.31 5.35 12.61
CA LYS A 56 -12.48 5.48 11.71
C LYS A 56 -12.01 5.57 10.24
N PRO A 57 -12.68 4.90 9.29
CA PRO A 57 -13.88 4.07 9.45
C PRO A 57 -13.62 2.58 9.76
N PHE A 58 -12.36 2.14 9.87
CA PHE A 58 -11.98 0.72 9.96
C PHE A 58 -12.40 0.01 11.25
N ASP A 59 -12.37 0.68 12.41
CA ASP A 59 -12.57 0.05 13.72
C ASP A 59 -13.89 -0.72 13.83
N ARG A 60 -14.96 -0.19 13.23
CA ARG A 60 -16.28 -0.85 13.24
C ARG A 60 -16.28 -2.17 12.48
N TYR A 61 -15.41 -2.31 11.47
CA TYR A 61 -15.30 -3.53 10.68
C TYR A 61 -14.33 -4.52 11.33
N TRP A 62 -13.24 -4.05 11.94
CA TRP A 62 -12.37 -4.88 12.77
C TRP A 62 -13.12 -5.57 13.91
N LYS A 63 -13.99 -4.86 14.63
CA LYS A 63 -14.82 -5.47 15.69
C LYS A 63 -15.69 -6.63 15.18
N LYS A 64 -16.14 -6.57 13.92
CA LYS A 64 -16.95 -7.65 13.32
C LYS A 64 -16.12 -8.89 12.96
N THR A 65 -14.80 -8.75 12.81
CA THR A 65 -13.91 -9.89 12.56
C THR A 65 -13.51 -10.63 13.83
N GLU A 66 -13.76 -10.07 15.01
CA GLU A 66 -13.37 -10.68 16.30
C GLU A 66 -14.31 -11.80 16.76
N THR A 67 -15.51 -11.90 16.19
CA THR A 67 -16.54 -12.85 16.65
C THR A 67 -16.41 -14.25 16.04
N ARG A 68 -15.55 -14.44 15.04
CA ARG A 68 -15.40 -15.66 14.25
C ARG A 68 -13.93 -15.87 13.89
N SER A 69 -13.54 -17.10 13.55
CA SER A 69 -12.20 -17.36 13.03
C SER A 69 -12.02 -16.71 11.65
N LEU A 70 -10.78 -16.33 11.32
CA LEU A 70 -10.48 -15.74 10.01
C LEU A 70 -10.79 -16.69 8.86
N GLU A 71 -10.55 -17.99 9.06
CA GLU A 71 -10.88 -19.04 8.09
C GLU A 71 -12.39 -19.07 7.79
N GLU A 72 -13.24 -18.99 8.82
CA GLU A 72 -14.69 -18.95 8.64
C GLU A 72 -15.14 -17.69 7.90
N ILE A 73 -14.56 -16.53 8.24
CA ILE A 73 -14.85 -15.25 7.58
C ILE A 73 -14.45 -15.33 6.11
N ARG A 74 -13.24 -15.80 5.80
CA ARG A 74 -12.75 -15.93 4.41
C ARG A 74 -13.62 -16.87 3.59
N ARG A 75 -14.07 -17.99 4.17
CA ARG A 75 -14.96 -18.95 3.49
C ARG A 75 -16.37 -18.40 3.24
N ARG A 76 -16.96 -17.70 4.21
CA ARG A 76 -18.35 -17.22 4.13
C ARG A 76 -18.49 -15.90 3.37
N GLU A 77 -17.57 -14.99 3.61
CA GLU A 77 -17.67 -13.61 3.13
C GLU A 77 -16.68 -13.34 1.99
N GLY A 78 -15.49 -13.94 2.01
CA GLY A 78 -14.46 -13.70 1.00
C GLY A 78 -14.23 -12.20 0.79
N GLU A 79 -14.12 -11.78 -0.47
CA GLU A 79 -13.97 -10.36 -0.84
C GLU A 79 -15.21 -9.50 -0.50
N ASN A 80 -16.33 -10.11 -0.11
CA ASN A 80 -17.51 -9.38 0.37
C ASN A 80 -17.42 -8.94 1.84
N ASN A 81 -16.39 -9.39 2.58
CA ASN A 81 -16.15 -8.92 3.94
C ASN A 81 -15.95 -7.40 3.96
N LEU A 82 -16.60 -6.72 4.92
CA LEU A 82 -16.62 -5.26 4.95
C LEU A 82 -15.26 -4.64 5.28
N LEU A 83 -14.45 -5.27 6.14
CA LEU A 83 -13.10 -4.79 6.41
C LEU A 83 -12.22 -4.93 5.18
N PHE A 84 -12.28 -6.08 4.51
CA PHE A 84 -11.58 -6.34 3.26
C PHE A 84 -11.92 -5.30 2.19
N LYS A 85 -13.22 -5.03 1.97
CA LYS A 85 -13.69 -4.00 1.03
C LYS A 85 -13.21 -2.61 1.40
N GLU A 86 -13.24 -2.25 2.67
CA GLU A 86 -12.79 -0.92 3.11
C GLU A 86 -11.28 -0.76 2.89
N ILE A 87 -10.47 -1.76 3.25
CA ILE A 87 -9.02 -1.75 2.96
C ILE A 87 -8.79 -1.62 1.45
N ARG A 88 -9.51 -2.40 0.62
CA ARG A 88 -9.36 -2.31 -0.85
C ARG A 88 -9.77 -0.94 -1.38
N LYS A 89 -10.88 -0.36 -0.91
CA LYS A 89 -11.37 0.97 -1.31
C LYS A 89 -10.29 2.03 -1.08
N HIS A 90 -9.73 2.06 0.13
CA HIS A 90 -8.72 3.07 0.49
C HIS A 90 -7.36 2.84 -0.18
N GLY A 91 -6.98 1.59 -0.43
CA GLY A 91 -5.78 1.24 -1.19
C GLY A 91 -5.91 1.62 -2.66
N LEU A 92 -7.00 1.20 -3.33
CA LEU A 92 -7.26 1.45 -4.75
C LEU A 92 -7.28 2.95 -5.08
N ALA A 93 -7.91 3.76 -4.24
CA ALA A 93 -7.95 5.21 -4.44
C ALA A 93 -6.56 5.86 -4.47
N ARG A 94 -5.53 5.22 -3.89
CA ARG A 94 -4.15 5.70 -3.87
C ARG A 94 -3.29 5.17 -5.03
N GLU A 95 -3.73 4.13 -5.72
CA GLU A 95 -2.96 3.47 -6.78
C GLU A 95 -2.65 4.40 -7.96
N PHE A 96 -3.68 4.96 -8.59
CA PHE A 96 -3.49 5.88 -9.72
C PHE A 96 -2.77 7.17 -9.33
N PRO A 97 -3.14 7.88 -8.24
CA PRO A 97 -2.39 9.05 -7.78
C PRO A 97 -0.92 8.75 -7.55
N LEU A 98 -0.57 7.61 -6.95
CA LEU A 98 0.81 7.23 -6.72
C LEU A 98 1.57 7.03 -8.03
N ILE A 99 0.98 6.39 -9.03
CA ILE A 99 1.62 6.23 -10.35
C ILE A 99 1.97 7.61 -10.94
N VAL A 100 1.00 8.53 -10.96
CA VAL A 100 1.18 9.88 -11.51
C VAL A 100 2.26 10.64 -10.75
N ALA A 101 2.19 10.65 -9.41
CA ALA A 101 3.16 11.34 -8.56
C ALA A 101 4.57 10.74 -8.68
N THR A 102 4.68 9.43 -8.91
CA THR A 102 5.96 8.76 -9.15
C THR A 102 6.60 9.22 -10.46
N LEU A 103 5.83 9.27 -11.55
CA LEU A 103 6.31 9.77 -12.83
C LEU A 103 6.74 11.24 -12.73
N LYS A 104 5.98 12.04 -12.00
CA LYS A 104 6.32 13.44 -11.72
C LYS A 104 7.62 13.55 -10.89
N ALA A 105 7.77 12.77 -9.82
CA ALA A 105 8.98 12.77 -8.99
C ALA A 105 10.24 12.38 -9.79
N PHE A 106 10.12 11.45 -10.74
CA PHE A 106 11.20 11.16 -11.68
C PHE A 106 11.49 12.34 -12.62
N SER A 107 10.46 12.94 -13.22
CA SER A 107 10.62 14.07 -14.16
C SER A 107 11.25 15.29 -13.49
N GLU A 108 10.99 15.50 -12.20
CA GLU A 108 11.50 16.62 -11.41
C GLU A 108 12.87 16.32 -10.77
N GLY A 109 13.40 15.10 -10.93
CA GLY A 109 14.64 14.68 -10.29
C GLY A 109 14.56 14.52 -8.77
N ARG A 110 13.36 14.54 -8.18
CA ARG A 110 13.14 14.29 -6.75
C ARG A 110 13.54 12.87 -6.34
N VAL A 111 13.39 11.92 -7.26
CA VAL A 111 13.84 10.54 -7.10
C VAL A 111 14.54 10.08 -8.37
N ARG A 112 15.63 9.31 -8.22
CA ARG A 112 16.39 8.72 -9.33
C ARG A 112 16.78 7.28 -9.01
N ILE A 113 17.11 6.53 -10.05
CA ILE A 113 17.64 5.17 -9.95
C ILE A 113 19.09 5.18 -10.41
N GLU A 114 20.01 4.79 -9.54
CA GLU A 114 21.45 4.75 -9.82
C GLU A 114 22.05 3.41 -9.40
N GLY A 115 22.53 2.63 -10.38
CA GLY A 115 23.11 1.31 -10.14
C GLY A 115 22.17 0.36 -9.37
N GLY A 116 20.87 0.42 -9.66
CA GLY A 116 19.84 -0.39 -8.99
C GLY A 116 19.43 0.09 -7.60
N ARG A 117 19.96 1.21 -7.12
CA ARG A 117 19.59 1.86 -5.85
C ARG A 117 18.72 3.09 -6.11
N ILE A 118 17.88 3.42 -5.13
CA ILE A 118 17.03 4.61 -5.17
C ILE A 118 17.75 5.74 -4.45
N VAL A 119 17.85 6.89 -5.11
CA VAL A 119 18.48 8.10 -4.55
C VAL A 119 17.54 9.29 -4.65
N ASP A 120 17.67 10.23 -3.73
CA ASP A 120 16.94 11.50 -3.75
C ASP A 120 17.61 12.57 -4.64
N ALA A 121 17.06 13.78 -4.60
CA ALA A 121 17.57 14.94 -5.35
C ALA A 121 19.04 15.27 -5.02
N ASP A 122 19.47 15.04 -3.78
CA ASP A 122 20.84 15.29 -3.31
C ASP A 122 21.79 14.12 -3.63
N GLY A 123 21.27 13.02 -4.20
CA GLY A 123 22.04 11.82 -4.52
C GLY A 123 22.26 10.90 -3.32
N LYS A 124 21.54 11.12 -2.21
CA LYS A 124 21.59 10.24 -1.05
C LYS A 124 20.73 9.02 -1.29
N VAL A 125 21.25 7.84 -0.92
CA VAL A 125 20.49 6.58 -0.99
C VAL A 125 19.35 6.59 0.02
N ILE A 126 18.15 6.25 -0.46
CA ILE A 126 16.92 6.15 0.33
C ILE A 126 16.27 4.78 0.16
N ASN A 127 15.45 4.36 1.13
CA ASN A 127 14.72 3.09 1.10
C ASN A 127 13.34 3.19 0.43
N GLY A 128 13.13 4.26 -0.35
CA GLY A 128 11.86 4.65 -0.95
C GLY A 128 11.49 6.08 -0.59
N TYR A 129 10.90 6.77 -1.56
CA TYR A 129 10.46 8.15 -1.42
C TYR A 129 9.01 8.20 -0.95
N ASP A 130 8.77 8.74 0.24
CA ASP A 130 7.43 8.83 0.84
C ASP A 130 6.63 9.95 0.18
N LEU A 131 5.52 9.59 -0.45
CA LEU A 131 4.56 10.50 -1.07
C LEU A 131 3.23 10.56 -0.30
N THR A 132 3.17 10.01 0.92
CA THR A 132 1.92 9.91 1.70
C THR A 132 1.16 11.23 1.76
N GLU A 133 1.82 12.34 2.10
CA GLU A 133 1.17 13.65 2.20
C GLU A 133 0.67 14.18 0.84
N GLU A 134 1.46 14.01 -0.23
CA GLU A 134 1.08 14.43 -1.60
C GLU A 134 -0.14 13.65 -2.08
N ILE A 135 -0.17 12.34 -1.82
CA ILE A 135 -1.28 11.46 -2.20
C ILE A 135 -2.52 11.73 -1.36
N ASP A 136 -2.39 11.86 -0.04
CA ASP A 136 -3.53 12.16 0.84
C ASP A 136 -4.18 13.51 0.50
N ALA A 137 -3.40 14.49 0.05
CA ALA A 137 -3.92 15.75 -0.47
C ALA A 137 -4.68 15.57 -1.80
N ALA A 138 -4.18 14.73 -2.70
CA ALA A 138 -4.78 14.50 -4.02
C ALA A 138 -6.14 13.78 -3.95
N ILE A 139 -6.32 12.87 -3.00
CA ILE A 139 -7.57 12.08 -2.83
C ILE A 139 -8.56 12.72 -1.86
N LYS A 140 -8.29 13.93 -1.39
CA LYS A 140 -9.11 14.60 -0.36
C LYS A 140 -10.53 14.80 -0.90
N GLY A 141 -11.50 14.13 -0.27
CA GLY A 141 -12.92 14.17 -0.65
C GLY A 141 -13.39 12.98 -1.50
N GLU A 142 -12.49 12.06 -1.89
CA GLU A 142 -12.85 10.86 -2.68
C GLU A 142 -13.23 9.65 -1.83
N ILE A 143 -12.90 9.64 -0.53
CA ILE A 143 -13.03 8.46 0.34
C ILE A 143 -13.62 8.78 1.71
#